data_AF-A0A7X1TQH2-F1
#
_entry.id   AF-A0A7X1TQH2-F1
#
_cell.length_a   1.000
_cell.length_b   1.000
_cell.length_c   1.000
_cell.angle_alpha   90.00
_cell.angle_beta   90.00
_cell.angle_gamma   90.00
#
_symmetry.space_group_name_H-M   'P 1'
#
loop_
_entity.id
_entity.type
_entity.pdbx_description
1 polymer ?
#
loop_
_entity_poly.entity_id
_entity_poly.type
_entity_poly.pdbx_seq_one_letter_code
_entity_poly.pdbx_strand_id
1 'polypeptide(L)'
;MNHDDRDVLPVNPTLRVRTPLSPSDDRPAAQGPAPADLADREAPPVPTPAREHLSAEEVEALVGPDTGAGDTDRPLQLAGNLNPDMED
;
A
#
# COMPACT_ATOMS: atom_id res chain seq x y z
N MET A 1 26.52 -26.12 20.76
CA MET A 1 25.25 -26.07 21.51
C MET A 1 24.88 -24.60 21.63
N ASN A 2 24.08 -24.07 20.71
CA ASN A 2 23.61 -22.67 20.77
C ASN A 2 22.39 -22.64 21.68
N HIS A 3 22.50 -21.96 22.82
CA HIS A 3 21.34 -21.60 23.63
C HIS A 3 20.63 -20.45 22.93
N ASP A 4 19.36 -20.70 22.58
CA ASP A 4 18.47 -19.73 21.99
C ASP A 4 17.86 -18.90 23.14
N ASP A 5 18.61 -17.88 23.57
CA ASP A 5 18.23 -16.94 24.64
C ASP A 5 17.19 -15.91 24.16
N ARG A 6 16.21 -16.34 23.37
CA ARG A 6 15.05 -15.50 23.03
C ARG A 6 14.16 -15.40 24.25
N ASP A 7 14.41 -14.38 25.05
CA ASP A 7 13.54 -13.93 26.13
C ASP A 7 12.08 -13.90 25.66
N VAL A 8 11.29 -14.85 26.15
CA VAL A 8 9.86 -14.95 25.84
C VAL A 8 9.18 -13.73 26.45
N LEU A 9 8.69 -12.83 25.59
CA LEU A 9 8.01 -11.62 26.04
C LEU A 9 6.78 -11.98 26.89
N PRO A 10 6.57 -11.31 28.04
CA PRO A 10 5.47 -11.63 28.93
C PRO A 10 4.12 -11.25 28.29
N VAL A 11 3.26 -12.25 28.11
CA VAL A 11 1.90 -12.06 27.61
C VAL A 11 1.08 -11.33 28.68
N ASN A 12 0.58 -10.14 28.37
CA ASN A 12 -0.22 -9.36 29.31
C ASN A 12 -1.58 -10.04 29.56
N PRO A 13 -1.87 -10.51 30.79
CA PRO A 13 -3.08 -11.28 31.11
C PRO A 13 -4.37 -10.44 31.07
N THR A 14 -4.24 -9.12 30.94
CA THR A 14 -5.37 -8.17 30.88
C THR A 14 -5.92 -8.02 29.46
N LEU A 15 -5.20 -8.51 28.44
CA LEU A 15 -5.63 -8.44 27.05
C LEU A 15 -6.72 -9.50 26.81
N ARG A 16 -7.99 -9.08 26.86
CA ARG A 16 -9.11 -9.90 26.41
C ARG A 16 -9.15 -9.90 24.88
N VAL A 17 -9.17 -11.09 24.28
CA VAL A 17 -9.42 -11.25 22.84
C VAL A 17 -10.80 -10.69 22.55
N ARG A 18 -10.89 -9.73 21.61
CA ARG A 18 -12.18 -9.21 21.14
C ARG A 18 -12.99 -10.38 20.59
N THR A 19 -14.21 -10.55 21.07
CA THR A 19 -15.13 -11.53 20.50
C THR A 19 -15.38 -11.16 19.04
N PRO A 20 -15.12 -12.05 18.08
CA PRO A 20 -15.43 -11.76 16.69
C PRO A 20 -16.93 -11.49 16.57
N LEU A 21 -17.27 -10.34 16.00
CA LEU A 21 -18.65 -9.98 15.69
C LEU A 21 -19.21 -11.07 14.75
N SER A 22 -20.42 -11.56 15.02
CA SER A 22 -21.03 -12.53 14.12
C SER A 22 -21.28 -11.87 12.76
N PRO A 23 -21.05 -12.56 11.64
CA PRO A 23 -21.16 -11.99 10.28
C PRO A 23 -22.58 -11.50 9.93
N SER A 24 -23.56 -11.78 10.78
CA SER A 24 -24.94 -11.29 10.68
C SER A 24 -25.08 -9.79 11.00
N ASP A 25 -24.08 -9.18 11.65
CA ASP A 25 -24.09 -7.76 12.01
C ASP A 25 -23.42 -6.85 10.97
N ASP A 26 -22.80 -7.43 9.93
CA ASP A 26 -22.23 -6.69 8.79
C ASP A 26 -23.34 -6.28 7.81
N ARG A 27 -24.23 -5.38 8.26
CA ARG A 27 -25.11 -4.64 7.36
C ARG A 27 -24.37 -3.39 6.89
N PRO A 28 -23.87 -3.34 5.64
CA PRO A 28 -23.26 -2.11 5.12
C PRO A 28 -24.30 -0.99 5.18
N ALA A 29 -23.95 0.10 5.85
CA ALA A 29 -24.77 1.30 5.81
C ALA A 29 -24.84 1.82 4.37
N ALA A 30 -26.03 2.20 3.92
CA ALA A 30 -26.16 2.86 2.63
C ALA A 30 -25.45 4.23 2.68
N GLN A 31 -24.60 4.51 1.70
CA GLN A 31 -24.03 5.84 1.53
C GLN A 31 -25.17 6.80 1.13
N GLY A 32 -25.32 7.89 1.88
CA GLY A 32 -26.33 8.92 1.59
C GLY A 32 -26.07 9.68 0.28
N PRO A 33 -26.97 10.58 -0.11
CA PRO A 33 -26.78 11.41 -1.30
C PRO A 33 -25.51 12.26 -1.19
N ALA A 34 -24.92 12.61 -2.33
CA ALA A 34 -23.80 13.54 -2.38
C ALA A 34 -24.21 14.91 -1.81
N PRO A 35 -23.26 15.67 -1.23
CA PRO A 35 -23.51 17.04 -0.79
C PRO A 35 -24.04 17.91 -1.92
N ALA A 36 -25.06 18.73 -1.64
CA ALA A 36 -25.69 19.60 -2.63
C ALA A 36 -24.75 20.66 -3.21
N ASP A 37 -23.73 21.06 -2.43
CA ASP A 37 -22.74 22.09 -2.77
C ASP A 37 -21.51 21.53 -3.48
N LEU A 38 -21.47 20.23 -3.81
CA LEU A 38 -20.28 19.60 -4.39
C LEU A 38 -19.83 20.28 -5.69
N ALA A 39 -20.76 20.75 -6.52
CA ALA A 39 -20.46 21.43 -7.78
C ALA A 39 -19.95 22.87 -7.59
N ASP A 40 -20.40 23.55 -6.52
CA ASP A 40 -20.06 24.95 -6.24
C ASP A 40 -18.84 25.08 -5.32
N ARG A 41 -18.36 23.96 -4.76
CA ARG A 41 -17.23 23.94 -3.85
C ARG A 41 -15.94 24.19 -4.60
N GLU A 42 -15.27 25.29 -4.25
CA GLU A 42 -13.94 25.59 -4.76
C GLU A 42 -12.96 24.48 -4.34
N ALA A 43 -12.19 23.98 -5.30
CA ALA A 43 -11.17 22.98 -5.03
C ALA A 43 -10.09 23.60 -4.12
N PRO A 44 -9.54 22.82 -3.17
CA PRO A 44 -8.41 23.30 -2.38
C PRO A 44 -7.24 23.66 -3.32
N PRO A 45 -6.42 24.65 -2.96
CA PRO A 45 -5.27 25.02 -3.76
C PRO A 45 -4.32 23.81 -3.89
N VAL A 46 -3.98 23.47 -5.12
CA VAL A 46 -2.96 22.43 -5.39
C VAL A 46 -1.60 23.07 -5.09
N PRO A 47 -0.79 22.48 -4.21
CA PRO A 47 0.56 23.00 -3.96
C PRO A 47 1.37 22.93 -5.26
N THR A 48 2.09 24.00 -5.57
CA THR A 48 3.04 23.97 -6.68
C THR A 48 4.09 22.90 -6.41
N PRO A 49 4.37 21.99 -7.37
CA PRO A 49 5.44 21.03 -7.19
C PRO A 49 6.76 21.78 -6.99
N ALA A 50 7.59 21.28 -6.07
CA ALA A 50 8.94 21.78 -5.91
C ALA A 50 9.67 21.60 -7.25
N ARG A 51 10.35 22.66 -7.72
CA ARG A 51 11.22 22.58 -8.91
C ARG A 51 12.60 21.98 -8.59
N GLU A 52 12.79 21.61 -7.32
CA GLU A 52 13.96 20.89 -6.86
C GLU A 52 13.87 19.46 -7.37
N HIS A 53 14.90 19.04 -8.10
CA HIS A 53 15.01 17.67 -8.56
C HIS A 53 15.35 16.78 -7.37
N LEU A 54 14.69 15.63 -7.27
CA LEU A 54 15.11 14.59 -6.34
C LEU A 54 16.43 14.00 -6.84
N SER A 55 17.36 13.78 -5.92
CA SER A 55 18.55 12.98 -6.17
C SER A 55 18.17 11.52 -6.44
N ALA A 56 19.07 10.75 -7.05
CA ALA A 56 18.83 9.34 -7.34
C ALA A 56 18.51 8.53 -6.06
N GLU A 57 19.19 8.84 -4.96
CA GLU A 57 18.98 8.20 -3.65
C GLU A 57 17.59 8.52 -3.07
N GLU A 58 17.12 9.77 -3.23
CA GLU A 58 15.78 10.17 -2.79
C GLU A 58 14.66 9.54 -3.64
N VAL A 59 14.91 9.36 -4.94
CA VAL A 59 13.98 8.63 -5.82
C VAL A 59 13.91 7.16 -5.42
N GLU A 60 15.06 6.51 -5.17
CA GLU A 60 15.13 5.12 -4.72
C GLU A 60 14.44 4.93 -3.36
N ALA A 61 14.61 5.87 -2.42
CA ALA A 61 13.92 5.84 -1.14
C ALA A 61 12.39 6.00 -1.26
N LEU A 62 11.91 6.77 -2.26
CA LEU A 62 10.48 7.02 -2.46
C LEU A 62 9.77 5.88 -3.21
N VAL A 63 10.43 5.33 -4.24
CA VAL A 63 9.90 4.20 -5.03
C VAL A 63 10.08 2.88 -4.28
N GLY A 64 11.01 2.84 -3.31
CA GLY A 64 11.43 1.63 -2.63
C GLY A 64 12.47 0.86 -3.45
N PRO A 65 13.13 -0.14 -2.86
CA PRO A 65 13.97 -1.05 -3.63
C PRO A 65 13.13 -1.64 -4.74
N ASP A 66 13.69 -1.70 -5.95
CA ASP A 66 13.07 -2.25 -7.14
C ASP A 66 12.75 -3.73 -6.91
N THR A 67 11.63 -3.97 -6.23
CA THR A 67 11.20 -5.28 -5.72
C THR A 67 10.34 -6.00 -6.75
N GLY A 68 10.45 -5.58 -8.01
CA GLY A 68 10.05 -6.36 -9.16
C GLY A 68 9.09 -5.63 -10.06
N ALA A 69 9.65 -4.99 -11.09
CA ALA A 69 9.08 -5.03 -12.45
C ALA A 69 9.09 -6.47 -13.04
N GLY A 70 8.99 -7.52 -12.21
CA GLY A 70 9.29 -8.89 -12.58
C GLY A 70 8.09 -9.74 -12.99
N ASP A 71 6.92 -9.54 -12.38
CA ASP A 71 5.78 -10.46 -12.59
C ASP A 71 4.52 -9.81 -13.17
N THR A 72 4.23 -8.53 -12.86
CA THR A 72 3.03 -7.86 -13.39
C THR A 72 3.18 -7.40 -14.84
N ASP A 73 4.42 -7.12 -15.27
CA ASP A 73 4.73 -6.64 -16.61
C ASP A 73 5.06 -7.76 -17.60
N ARG A 74 5.33 -8.98 -17.11
CA ARG A 74 5.62 -10.15 -17.95
C ARG A 74 4.49 -10.46 -18.95
N PRO A 75 3.19 -10.41 -18.60
CA PRO A 75 2.10 -10.59 -19.54
C PRO A 75 2.04 -9.50 -20.63
N LEU A 76 2.37 -8.25 -20.27
CA LEU A 76 2.39 -7.12 -21.22
C LEU A 76 3.59 -7.19 -22.16
N GLN A 77 4.76 -7.59 -21.67
CA GLN A 77 5.98 -7.80 -22.46
C GLN A 77 5.79 -8.93 -23.48
N LEU A 78 5.21 -10.07 -23.06
CA LEU A 78 4.79 -11.16 -23.95
C LEU A 78 3.79 -10.71 -25.01
N ALA A 79 2.79 -9.89 -24.63
CA ALA A 79 1.80 -9.36 -25.58
C ALA A 79 2.43 -8.37 -26.59
N GLY A 80 3.54 -7.73 -26.24
CA GLY A 80 4.32 -6.83 -27.09
C GLY A 80 5.44 -7.50 -27.91
N ASN A 81 5.55 -8.83 -27.90
CA ASN A 81 6.67 -9.60 -28.48
C ASN A 81 8.06 -9.24 -27.92
N LEU A 82 8.14 -8.63 -26.74
CA LEU A 82 9.40 -8.41 -26.03
C LEU A 82 9.65 -9.65 -25.17
N ASN A 83 10.73 -10.38 -25.43
CA ASN A 83 11.07 -11.57 -24.65
C ASN A 83 11.82 -11.14 -23.37
N PRO A 84 11.21 -11.26 -22.18
CA PRO A 84 11.85 -10.86 -20.92
C PRO A 84 13.02 -11.76 -20.53
N ASP A 85 13.14 -12.95 -21.14
CA ASP A 85 14.17 -13.94 -20.84
C ASP A 85 15.29 -13.98 -21.91
N MET A 86 15.33 -12.99 -22.82
CA MET A 86 16.49 -12.79 -23.70
C MET A 86 17.54 -11.99 -22.94
N GLU A 87 18.56 -12.68 -22.41
CA GLU A 87 19.82 -12.02 -22.02
C GLU A 87 20.56 -11.59 -23.31
N ASP A 88 21.05 -10.35 -23.33
CA ASP A 88 22.00 -9.84 -24.34
C ASP A 88 23.40 -10.44 -24.11
#